data_AF-A0A258L213-F1
#
_entry.id   AF-A0A258L213-F1
#
_cell.length_a   1.000
_cell.length_b   1.000
_cell.length_c   1.000
_cell.angle_alpha   90.00
_cell.angle_beta   90.00
_cell.angle_gamma   90.00
#
_symmetry.space_group_name_H-M   'P 1'
#
loop_
_entity.id
_entity.type
_entity.pdbx_description
1 polymer ?
#
loop_
_entity_poly.entity_id
_entity_poly.type
_entity_poly.pdbx_seq_one_letter_code
_entity_poly.pdbx_strand_id
1 'polypeptide(L)'
;MFGQDRMWAILALVVVWALYSFVFYMLLPHLNDDGVLGALLISGGLVMLFNAAAIWAMIKHYSEDKAHIYGLDLHYLDLMNQRKD
;
A
#
# COMPACT_ATOMS: atom_id res chain seq x y z
N MET A 1 -11.33 -10.88 -7.53
CA MET A 1 -9.91 -11.04 -7.14
C MET A 1 -9.18 -9.70 -7.27
N PHE A 2 -8.90 -9.19 -8.48
CA PHE A 2 -8.13 -7.94 -8.67
C PHE A 2 -8.71 -6.68 -8.00
N GLY A 3 -10.03 -6.48 -8.10
CA GLY A 3 -10.70 -5.34 -7.46
C GLY A 3 -10.73 -5.44 -5.92
N GLN A 4 -10.74 -6.65 -5.39
CA GLN A 4 -10.80 -6.88 -3.93
C GLN A 4 -9.44 -6.61 -3.29
N ASP A 5 -8.35 -7.07 -3.89
CA ASP A 5 -6.99 -6.81 -3.38
C ASP A 5 -6.67 -5.31 -3.41
N ARG A 6 -7.07 -4.62 -4.49
CA ARG A 6 -6.98 -3.16 -4.60
C ARG A 6 -7.79 -2.45 -3.52
N MET A 7 -9.00 -2.91 -3.24
CA MET A 7 -9.86 -2.34 -2.21
C MET A 7 -9.22 -2.48 -0.82
N TRP A 8 -8.66 -3.65 -0.50
CA TRP A 8 -7.96 -3.87 0.77
C TRP A 8 -6.69 -3.02 0.90
N ALA A 9 -5.92 -2.85 -0.18
CA ALA A 9 -4.75 -1.99 -0.18
C ALA A 9 -5.11 -0.51 0.08
N ILE A 10 -6.18 -0.02 -0.55
CA ILE A 10 -6.68 1.35 -0.31
C ILE A 10 -7.24 1.49 1.11
N LEU A 11 -7.99 0.49 1.59
CA LEU A 11 -8.52 0.50 2.95
C LEU A 11 -7.40 0.54 4.00
N ALA A 12 -6.36 -0.26 3.82
CA ALA A 12 -5.19 -0.24 4.70
C ALA A 12 -4.50 1.14 4.70
N LEU A 13 -4.33 1.75 3.52
CA LEU A 13 -3.78 3.11 3.38
C LEU A 13 -4.62 4.13 4.17
N VAL A 14 -5.94 4.11 4.00
CA VAL A 14 -6.86 5.03 4.69
C VAL A 14 -6.81 4.84 6.21
N VAL A 15 -6.76 3.59 6.69
CA VAL A 15 -6.67 3.28 8.13
C VAL A 15 -5.38 3.83 8.73
N VAL A 16 -4.24 3.62 8.05
CA VAL A 16 -2.94 4.17 8.51
C VAL A 16 -2.99 5.69 8.57
N TRP A 17 -3.53 6.34 7.54
CA TRP A 17 -3.70 7.79 7.52
C TRP A 17 -4.56 8.28 8.67
N ALA A 18 -5.72 7.65 8.91
CA ALA A 18 -6.62 8.02 9.98
C ALA A 18 -5.97 7.88 11.36
N LEU A 19 -5.27 6.77 11.63
CA LEU A 19 -4.58 6.56 12.90
C LEU A 19 -3.48 7.60 13.12
N TYR A 20 -2.67 7.87 12.10
CA TYR A 20 -1.55 8.79 12.22
C TYR A 20 -2.03 10.24 12.41
N SER A 21 -3.06 10.66 11.67
CA SER A 21 -3.71 11.96 11.89
C SER A 21 -4.35 12.07 13.26
N PHE A 22 -4.99 11.00 13.75
CA PHE A 22 -5.59 10.96 15.08
C PHE A 22 -4.52 11.13 16.18
N VAL A 23 -3.40 10.42 16.08
CA VAL A 23 -2.29 10.53 17.03
C VAL A 23 -1.69 11.94 16.99
N PHE A 24 -1.47 12.51 15.80
CA PHE A 24 -0.97 13.88 15.65
C PHE A 24 -1.94 14.90 16.28
N TYR A 25 -3.24 14.74 16.04
CA TYR A 25 -4.28 15.58 16.64
C TYR A 25 -4.30 15.50 18.17
N MET A 26 -4.14 14.31 18.74
CA MET A 26 -4.03 14.14 20.19
C MET A 26 -2.75 14.76 20.78
N LEU A 27 -1.67 14.82 19.99
CA LEU A 27 -0.42 15.43 20.42
C LEU A 27 -0.45 16.97 20.37
N LEU A 28 -1.22 17.58 19.47
CA LEU A 28 -1.26 19.03 19.27
C LEU A 28 -1.32 19.87 20.56
N PRO A 29 -2.21 19.59 21.54
CA PRO A 29 -2.27 20.36 22.79
C PRO A 29 -1.03 20.26 23.67
N HIS A 30 -0.18 19.27 23.44
CA HIS A 30 1.03 18.98 24.21
C HIS A 30 2.29 19.54 23.54
N LEU A 31 2.18 20.06 22.31
CA LEU A 31 3.28 20.64 21.56
C LEU A 31 3.39 22.13 21.89
N ASN A 32 4.35 22.49 22.73
CA ASN A 32 4.63 23.88 23.13
C ASN A 32 5.81 24.51 22.36
N ASP A 33 6.46 23.76 21.48
CA ASP A 33 7.65 24.18 20.72
C ASP A 33 7.38 24.12 19.21
N ASP A 34 7.55 25.26 18.54
CA ASP A 34 7.29 25.41 17.10
C ASP A 34 8.25 24.58 16.23
N GLY A 35 9.47 24.34 16.70
CA GLY A 35 10.45 23.50 16.02
C GLY A 35 10.04 22.03 16.05
N VAL A 36 9.54 21.55 17.19
CA VAL A 36 8.98 20.20 17.31
C VAL A 36 7.74 20.04 16.43
N LEU A 37 6.85 21.03 16.41
CA LEU A 37 5.68 21.02 15.53
C LEU A 37 6.08 20.92 14.05
N GLY A 38 7.04 21.76 13.62
CA GLY A 38 7.57 21.73 12.26
C GLY A 38 8.20 20.39 11.90
N ALA A 39 9.01 19.82 12.79
CA ALA A 39 9.63 18.51 12.60
C ALA A 39 8.59 17.39 12.45
N LEU A 40 7.53 17.39 13.26
CA LEU A 40 6.44 16.41 13.18
C LEU A 40 5.62 16.56 11.90
N LEU A 41 5.31 17.78 11.48
CA LEU A 41 4.58 18.03 10.23
C LEU A 41 5.37 17.55 9.01
N ILE A 42 6.66 17.88 8.93
CA ILE A 42 7.51 17.50 7.79
C ILE A 42 7.72 15.98 7.78
N SER A 43 8.17 15.42 8.90
CA SER A 43 8.46 13.97 8.97
C SER A 43 7.19 13.13 8.82
N GLY A 44 6.11 13.48 9.52
CA GLY A 44 4.82 12.81 9.40
C GLY A 44 4.22 12.92 8.01
N GLY A 45 4.31 14.12 7.40
CA GLY A 45 3.86 14.34 6.02
C GLY A 45 4.64 13.49 5.01
N LEU A 46 5.96 13.39 5.15
CA LEU A 46 6.79 12.53 4.30
C LEU A 46 6.45 11.05 4.46
N VAL A 47 6.23 10.58 5.69
CA VAL A 47 5.81 9.19 5.95
C VAL A 47 4.48 8.89 5.26
N MET A 48 3.48 9.78 5.40
CA MET A 48 2.18 9.62 4.75
C MET A 48 2.29 9.62 3.22
N LEU A 49 3.07 10.56 2.67
CA LEU A 49 3.27 10.70 1.23
C LEU A 49 3.95 9.47 0.63
N PHE A 50 5.06 9.02 1.22
CA PHE A 50 5.78 7.86 0.70
C PHE A 50 5.00 6.56 0.88
N ASN A 51 4.25 6.43 1.98
CA ASN A 51 3.35 5.29 2.16
C ASN A 51 2.28 5.23 1.06
N ALA A 52 1.63 6.36 0.75
CA ALA A 52 0.67 6.44 -0.33
C ALA A 52 1.31 6.14 -1.70
N ALA A 53 2.49 6.69 -1.97
CA ALA A 53 3.23 6.45 -3.21
C ALA A 53 3.59 4.97 -3.40
N ALA A 54 4.03 4.29 -2.33
CA ALA A 54 4.34 2.87 -2.36
C ALA A 54 3.10 2.00 -2.67
N ILE A 55 1.96 2.28 -2.02
CA ILE A 55 0.70 1.59 -2.31
C ILE A 55 0.28 1.83 -3.77
N TRP A 56 0.39 3.07 -4.26
CA TRP A 56 0.09 3.40 -5.65
C TRP A 56 0.99 2.67 -6.65
N ALA A 57 2.29 2.63 -6.39
CA ALA A 57 3.26 1.92 -7.23
C ALA A 57 2.94 0.42 -7.29
N MET A 58 2.64 -0.18 -6.14
CA MET A 58 2.22 -1.57 -6.03
C MET A 58 0.95 -1.83 -6.85
N ILE A 59 -0.11 -1.02 -6.67
CA ILE A 59 -1.37 -1.20 -7.42
C ILE A 59 -1.15 -1.05 -8.93
N LYS A 60 -0.31 -0.08 -9.35
CA LYS A 60 -0.04 0.19 -10.77
C LYS A 60 0.65 -0.98 -11.47
N HIS A 61 1.66 -1.59 -10.85
CA HIS A 61 2.42 -2.69 -11.46
C HIS A 61 1.82 -4.06 -11.17
N TYR A 62 0.85 -4.15 -10.25
CA TYR A 62 0.22 -5.41 -9.86
C TYR A 62 -0.36 -6.18 -11.06
N SER A 63 -0.87 -5.49 -12.08
CA SER A 63 -1.49 -6.16 -13.24
C SER A 63 -0.46 -6.74 -14.19
N GLU A 64 0.68 -6.08 -14.33
CA GLU A 64 1.78 -6.49 -15.18
C GLU A 64 2.47 -7.72 -14.57
N ASP A 65 2.80 -7.65 -13.27
CA ASP A 65 3.41 -8.76 -12.54
C ASP A 65 2.50 -9.99 -12.49
N LYS A 66 1.18 -9.78 -12.32
CA LYS A 66 0.22 -10.89 -12.26
C LYS A 66 0.06 -11.59 -13.60
N ALA A 67 -0.02 -10.85 -14.72
CA ALA A 67 -0.16 -11.46 -16.04
C ALA A 67 1.02 -12.38 -16.36
N HIS A 68 2.23 -12.00 -15.94
CA HIS A 68 3.42 -12.83 -16.11
C HIS A 68 3.38 -14.12 -15.29
N ILE A 69 3.10 -14.03 -13.97
CA ILE A 69 3.12 -15.18 -13.07
C ILE A 69 2.04 -16.20 -13.44
N TYR A 70 0.80 -15.75 -13.69
CA TYR A 70 -0.31 -16.66 -13.98
C TYR A 70 -0.22 -17.26 -15.39
N GLY A 71 0.36 -16.54 -16.36
CA GLY A 71 0.61 -17.10 -17.69
C GLY A 71 1.58 -18.28 -17.64
N LEU A 72 2.63 -18.17 -16.84
CA LEU A 72 3.59 -19.25 -16.63
C LEU A 72 2.97 -20.45 -15.89
N ASP A 73 2.17 -20.18 -14.87
CA ASP A 73 1.51 -21.21 -14.08
C ASP A 73 0.48 -22.00 -14.92
N LEU A 74 -0.31 -21.31 -15.76
CA LEU A 74 -1.20 -21.96 -16.72
C LEU A 74 -0.43 -22.82 -17.73
N HIS A 75 0.71 -22.33 -18.24
CA HIS A 75 1.52 -23.10 -19.18
C HIS A 75 2.01 -24.43 -18.58
N TYR A 76 2.50 -24.42 -17.34
CA TYR A 76 2.93 -25.64 -16.66
C TYR A 76 1.76 -26.56 -16.31
N LEU A 77 0.59 -26.01 -15.95
CA LEU A 77 -0.65 -26.77 -15.78
C LEU A 77 -1.07 -27.50 -17.07
N ASP A 78 -0.99 -26.81 -18.21
CA ASP A 78 -1.29 -27.41 -19.52
C ASP A 78 -0.29 -28.53 -19.85
N LEU A 79 1.01 -28.33 -19.60
CA LEU A 79 2.02 -29.37 -19.79
C LEU A 79 1.81 -30.59 -18.89
N MET A 80 1.31 -30.41 -17.66
CA MET A 80 0.97 -31.52 -16.77
C MET A 80 -0.24 -32.29 -17.24
N ASN A 81 -1.25 -31.62 -17.77
CA ASN A 81 -2.45 -32.25 -18.33
C ASN A 81 -2.12 -33.04 -19.61
N GLN A 82 -1.30 -32.49 -20.50
CA GLN A 82 -0.86 -33.17 -21.73
C GLN A 82 -0.02 -34.43 -21.50
N ARG A 83 0.60 -34.60 -20.32
CA ARG A 83 1.34 -35.83 -19.96
C ARG A 83 0.49 -36.91 -19.32
N LYS A 84 -0.77 -36.61 -18.97
CA LYS A 84 -1.68 -37.58 -18.33
C LYS A 84 -2.50 -38.38 -19.34
N ASP A 85 -2.57 -37.90 -20.59
CA ASP A 85 -3.16 -38.58 -21.74
C ASP A 85 -2.09 -39.35 -22.53
#